data_AF-A0A1I6LAG7-F1
#
_entry.id   AF-A0A1I6LAG7-F1
#
_cell.length_a   1.000
_cell.length_b   1.000
_cell.length_c   1.000
_cell.angle_alpha   90.00
_cell.angle_beta   90.00
_cell.angle_gamma   90.00
#
_symmetry.space_group_name_H-M   'P 1'
#
loop_
_entity.id
_entity.type
_entity.pdbx_description
1 polymer ?
#
loop_
_entity_poly.entity_id
_entity_poly.type
_entity_poly.pdbx_seq_one_letter_code
_entity_poly.pdbx_strand_id
1 'polypeptide(L)' 'MSQPASPQQRVDVETAVRNRSQYATALHRQDPDSDDVQPACPEADYREDAEWTDVPVAAYAGHYGMCGNPECFGGEWR' A
#
# COMPACT_ATOMS: atom_id res chain seq x y z
N MET A 1 26.98 9.02 -12.43
CA MET A 1 26.42 9.99 -11.48
C MET A 1 25.30 9.31 -10.72
N SER A 2 25.59 8.79 -9.52
CA SER A 2 24.61 8.08 -8.69
C SER A 2 23.85 9.11 -7.86
N GLN A 3 22.57 9.31 -8.14
CA GLN A 3 21.72 10.16 -7.33
C GLN A 3 21.48 9.45 -5.98
N PRO A 4 21.70 10.11 -4.83
CA PRO A 4 21.31 9.55 -3.55
C PRO A 4 19.77 9.54 -3.47
N ALA A 5 19.18 8.37 -3.22
CA ALA A 5 17.75 8.25 -2.98
C ALA A 5 17.38 9.12 -1.76
N SER A 6 16.63 10.20 -2.01
CA SER A 6 16.19 11.13 -0.99
C SER A 6 15.35 10.40 0.09
N PRO A 7 15.57 10.63 1.39
CA PRO A 7 14.83 10.00 2.49
C PRO A 7 13.41 10.56 2.67
N GLN A 8 12.72 10.91 1.59
CA GLN A 8 11.48 11.70 1.59
C GLN A 8 10.19 10.89 1.47
N GLN A 9 10.23 9.56 1.63
CA GLN A 9 9.04 8.70 1.50
C GLN A 9 8.40 8.30 2.84
N ARG A 10 8.56 9.09 3.91
CA ARG A 10 7.43 9.22 4.83
C ARG A 10 6.41 10.13 4.16
N VAL A 11 5.77 9.60 3.12
CA VAL A 11 4.61 10.23 2.52
C VAL A 11 3.57 10.24 3.64
N ASP A 12 3.11 11.41 4.05
CA ASP A 12 1.84 11.54 4.78
C ASP A 12 0.76 11.02 3.83
N VAL A 13 0.56 9.69 3.83
CA VAL A 13 -0.35 9.07 2.88
C VAL A 13 -1.75 9.26 3.43
N GLU A 14 -2.46 10.25 2.89
CA GLU A 14 -3.86 10.49 3.24
C GLU A 14 -4.75 9.35 2.72
N THR A 15 -4.32 8.69 1.66
CA THR A 15 -5.04 7.64 0.94
C THR A 15 -4.20 6.38 0.77
N ALA A 16 -4.75 5.21 1.12
CA ALA A 16 -4.14 3.91 0.90
C ALA A 16 -5.02 3.05 0.01
N VAL A 17 -4.47 1.97 -0.53
CA VAL A 17 -5.21 0.97 -1.31
C VAL A 17 -5.56 -0.20 -0.40
N ARG A 18 -6.79 -0.69 -0.47
CA ARG A 18 -7.20 -1.93 0.20
C ARG A 18 -7.77 -2.92 -0.80
N ASN A 19 -7.58 -4.20 -0.49
CA ASN A 19 -8.28 -5.27 -1.19
C ASN A 19 -9.77 -5.26 -0.79
N ARG A 20 -10.69 -5.41 -1.75
CA ARG A 20 -12.14 -5.43 -1.50
C ARG A 20 -12.65 -6.74 -0.90
N SER A 21 -11.80 -7.76 -0.84
CA SER A 21 -12.08 -9.01 -0.15
C SER A 21 -12.44 -8.76 1.32
N GLN A 22 -13.44 -9.49 1.81
CA GLN A 22 -13.82 -9.49 3.24
C GLN A 22 -12.71 -10.00 4.17
N TYR A 23 -11.71 -10.70 3.64
CA TYR A 23 -10.57 -11.23 4.39
C TYR A 23 -9.37 -10.26 4.41
N ALA A 24 -9.48 -9.12 3.72
CA ALA A 24 -8.44 -8.10 3.70
C ALA A 24 -8.28 -7.47 5.09
N THR A 25 -7.04 -7.47 5.59
CA THR A 25 -6.70 -6.90 6.90
C THR A 25 -5.63 -5.83 6.81
N ALA A 26 -5.05 -5.62 5.62
CA ALA A 26 -3.97 -4.67 5.40
C ALA A 26 -4.37 -3.53 4.46
N LEU A 27 -3.89 -2.34 4.78
CA LEU A 27 -3.79 -1.20 3.87
C LEU A 27 -2.42 -1.24 3.18
N HIS A 28 -2.40 -0.91 1.90
CA HIS A 28 -1.22 -0.87 1.06
C HIS A 28 -0.98 0.55 0.59
N ARG A 29 0.28 0.88 0.32
CA ARG A 29 0.59 2.12 -0.38
C ARG A 29 0.11 1.98 -1.82
N GLN A 30 -0.49 3.03 -2.39
CA GLN A 30 -0.77 3.06 -3.83
C GLN A 30 0.54 2.99 -4.62
N ASP A 31 0.56 2.20 -5.68
CA ASP A 31 1.67 2.19 -6.63
C ASP A 31 1.84 3.57 -7.27
N PRO A 32 2.96 4.29 -7.04
CA PRO A 32 3.19 5.60 -7.64
C PRO A 32 3.45 5.54 -9.15
N ASP A 33 3.81 4.37 -9.67
CA ASP A 33 4.16 4.17 -11.07
C ASP A 33 2.98 3.62 -11.90
N SER A 34 1.81 3.41 -11.27
CA SER A 34 0.59 2.96 -11.92
C SER A 34 -0.56 3.98 -11.84
N ASP A 35 -1.25 4.16 -12.97
CA ASP A 35 -2.51 4.90 -13.05
C ASP A 35 -3.71 4.11 -12.49
N ASP A 36 -3.58 2.79 -12.34
CA ASP A 36 -4.61 1.92 -11.79
C ASP A 36 -4.56 1.91 -10.25
N VAL A 37 -5.72 1.64 -9.63
CA VAL A 37 -5.82 1.54 -8.18
C VAL A 37 -5.26 0.19 -7.75
N GLN A 38 -3.95 0.13 -7.49
CA GLN A 38 -3.26 -1.09 -7.09
C GLN A 38 -2.19 -0.82 -6.01
N PRO A 39 -1.84 -1.84 -5.20
CA PRO A 39 -0.80 -1.69 -4.20
C PRO A 39 0.60 -1.62 -4.83
N ALA A 40 1.50 -0.86 -4.23
CA ALA A 40 2.90 -0.75 -4.64
C ALA A 40 3.73 -2.04 -4.43
N CYS A 41 3.14 -3.07 -3.84
CA CYS A 41 3.83 -4.32 -3.54
C CYS A 41 3.32 -5.46 -4.44
N PRO A 42 4.09 -6.53 -4.65
CA PRO A 42 3.74 -7.67 -5.52
C PRO A 42 2.51 -8.47 -5.09
N GLU A 43 1.80 -8.06 -4.02
CA GLU A 43 0.50 -8.64 -3.70
C GLU A 43 -0.55 -8.42 -4.80
N ALA A 44 -0.41 -7.36 -5.61
CA ALA A 44 -1.19 -7.19 -6.83
C ALA A 44 -0.99 -8.37 -7.80
N ASP A 45 0.27 -8.75 -8.05
CA ASP A 45 0.62 -9.83 -8.98
C ASP A 45 0.19 -11.21 -8.47
N TYR A 46 0.32 -11.48 -7.16
CA TYR A 46 -0.10 -12.76 -6.58
C TYR A 46 -1.63 -12.91 -6.50
N ARG A 47 -2.37 -11.80 -6.62
CA ARG A 47 -3.83 -11.78 -6.59
C ARG A 47 -4.36 -11.04 -7.81
N GLU A 48 -4.07 -11.59 -8.99
CA GLU A 48 -4.50 -11.04 -10.28
C GLU A 48 -6.03 -10.79 -10.37
N ASP A 49 -6.85 -11.62 -9.70
CA ASP A 49 -8.31 -11.45 -9.64
C ASP A 49 -8.79 -10.55 -8.48
N ALA A 50 -7.88 -9.97 -7.68
CA ALA A 50 -8.29 -9.11 -6.57
C ALA A 50 -8.77 -7.75 -7.08
N GLU A 51 -9.96 -7.35 -6.62
CA GLU A 51 -10.40 -5.97 -6.77
C GLU A 51 -9.81 -5.10 -5.67
N TRP A 52 -9.27 -3.95 -6.07
CA TRP A 52 -8.63 -2.98 -5.19
C TRP A 52 -9.42 -1.66 -5.20
N THR A 53 -9.31 -0.89 -4.12
CA THR A 53 -9.93 0.44 -4.01
C THR A 53 -9.07 1.35 -3.15
N ASP A 54 -9.06 2.63 -3.48
CA ASP A 54 -8.47 3.65 -2.63
C ASP A 54 -9.40 3.93 -1.44
N VAL A 55 -8.79 4.22 -0.29
CA VAL A 55 -9.48 4.54 0.95
C VAL A 55 -8.69 5.55 1.78
N PRO A 56 -9.37 6.45 2.51
CA PRO A 56 -8.70 7.39 3.40
C PRO A 56 -8.09 6.64 4.59
N VAL A 57 -6.78 6.78 4.80
CA VAL A 57 -6.04 6.08 5.88
C VAL A 57 -6.64 6.39 7.25
N ALA A 58 -6.99 7.66 7.50
CA ALA A 58 -7.55 8.10 8.77
C ALA A 58 -8.84 7.35 9.16
N ALA A 59 -9.65 6.91 8.19
CA ALA A 59 -10.89 6.18 8.47
C ALA A 59 -10.67 4.67 8.71
N TYR A 60 -9.56 4.11 8.20
CA TYR A 60 -9.34 2.67 8.15
C TYR A 60 -8.19 2.18 9.05
N ALA A 61 -7.25 3.05 9.42
CA ALA A 61 -6.09 2.68 10.24
C ALA A 61 -6.45 2.13 11.64
N GLY A 62 -7.67 2.38 12.13
CA GLY A 62 -8.17 1.78 13.38
C GLY A 62 -8.62 0.31 13.25
N HIS A 63 -8.83 -0.18 12.03
CA HIS A 63 -9.37 -1.52 11.76
C HIS A 63 -8.46 -2.38 10.88
N TYR A 64 -7.53 -1.75 10.16
CA TYR A 64 -6.62 -2.41 9.23
C TYR A 64 -5.17 -2.16 9.66
N GLY A 65 -4.33 -3.18 9.52
CA GLY A 65 -2.89 -3.04 9.66
C GLY A 65 -2.29 -2.33 8.45
N MET A 66 -1.10 -1.75 8.61
CA MET A 66 -0.32 -1.24 7.48
C MET A 66 0.51 -2.38 6.90
N CYS A 67 0.51 -2.54 5.58
CA CYS A 67 1.29 -3.56 4.91
C CYS A 67 2.77 -3.41 5.27
N GLY A 68 3.35 -4.49 5.79
CA GLY A 68 4.77 -4.55 6.17
C GLY A 68 5.74 -4.58 4.99
N ASN A 69 5.26 -4.72 3.74
CA ASN A 69 6.16 -4.73 2.60
C ASN A 69 6.95 -3.39 2.50
N PRO A 70 8.28 -3.43 2.30
CA PRO A 70 9.12 -2.24 2.10
C PRO A 70 8.66 -1.27 1.02
N GLU A 71 8.04 -1.78 -0.06
CA GLU A 71 7.50 -0.97 -1.15
C GLU A 71 6.21 -0.25 -0.73
N CYS A 72 5.52 -0.79 0.27
CA CYS A 72 4.37 -0.14 0.91
C CYS A 72 4.81 0.79 2.05
N PHE A 73 4.75 0.32 3.30
CA PHE A 73 5.02 1.12 4.49
C PHE A 73 6.22 0.61 5.31
N GLY A 74 6.86 -0.48 4.87
CA GLY A 74 8.12 -0.96 5.44
C GLY A 74 8.07 -1.36 6.91
N GLY A 75 7.00 -2.03 7.34
CA GLY A 75 6.92 -2.66 8.67
C GLY A 75 7.65 -4.01 8.75
N GLU A 76 8.13 -4.41 9.92
CA GLU A 76 8.64 -5.77 10.12
C GLU A 76 7.53 -6.79 9.83
N TRP A 77 7.67 -7.61 8.77
CA TRP A 77 6.85 -8.81 8.58
C TRP A 77 7.00 -9.69 9.83
N ARG A 78 5.91 -9.91 10.57
CA ARG A 78 5.91 -10.74 11.77
C ARG A 78 4.84 -11.81 11.70
#